data_AF-A0A2A4E867-F1
#
_entry.id   AF-A0A2A4E867-F1
#
_cell.length_a   1.000
_cell.length_b   1.000
_cell.length_c   1.000
_cell.angle_alpha   90.00
_cell.angle_beta   90.00
_cell.angle_gamma   90.00
#
_symmetry.space_group_name_H-M   'P 1'
#
loop_
_entity.id
_entity.type
_entity.pdbx_description
1 polymer ?
#
loop_
_entity_poly.entity_id
_entity_poly.type
_entity_poly.pdbx_seq_one_letter_code
_entity_poly.pdbx_strand_id
1 'polypeptide(L)'
;MIQLYRPGTSILHRLPAGPKLAGLAVVAVAVSAFAHDVWASSGVLVGVCALYALARMPWRVLAAEVWRLRWLVLVLGGFLWVFVSPTAAWVSTSRVVALILLASLLTLTTRMGDLLATLRRALRPFRRWGVDVDAVAMTISLVITMIPVVASFASDLRDAQRARNARVGIRGIVPLLVRTLRHADDVGDALAARGLV
;
A
#
# COMPACT_ATOMS: atom_id res chain seq x y z
N MET A 1 13.04 -2.12 9.32
CA MET A 1 11.74 -2.02 10.03
C MET A 1 10.71 -1.36 9.11
N ILE A 2 10.01 -2.15 8.26
CA ILE A 2 8.92 -1.66 7.38
C ILE A 2 7.81 -2.72 7.35
N GLN A 3 7.22 -3.04 8.50
CA GLN A 3 5.97 -3.80 8.50
C GLN A 3 4.96 -3.11 9.41
N LEU A 4 4.09 -2.31 8.77
CA LEU A 4 2.83 -1.80 9.35
C LEU A 4 1.77 -2.90 9.52
N TYR A 5 2.06 -4.13 9.07
CA TYR A 5 1.12 -5.24 9.16
C TYR A 5 0.93 -5.68 10.61
N ARG A 6 -0.32 -5.63 11.09
CA ARG A 6 -0.70 -6.23 12.36
C ARG A 6 -1.31 -7.61 12.13
N PRO A 7 -0.76 -8.68 12.72
CA PRO A 7 -1.41 -9.98 12.71
C PRO A 7 -2.73 -9.90 13.49
N GLY A 8 -3.82 -10.27 12.84
CA GLY A 8 -5.17 -10.35 13.41
C GLY A 8 -5.81 -11.69 13.05
N THR A 9 -6.79 -12.13 13.84
CA THR A 9 -7.45 -13.44 13.71
C THR A 9 -8.80 -13.38 12.98
N SER A 10 -9.11 -12.26 12.32
CA SER A 10 -10.41 -12.04 11.67
C SER A 10 -10.62 -12.85 10.39
N ILE A 11 -11.88 -13.05 9.99
CA ILE A 11 -12.29 -13.69 8.73
C ILE A 11 -11.65 -12.97 7.52
N LEU A 12 -11.47 -11.65 7.60
CA LEU A 12 -10.74 -10.86 6.59
C LEU A 12 -9.24 -11.15 6.51
N HIS A 13 -8.63 -11.69 7.57
CA HIS A 13 -7.22 -12.13 7.57
C HIS A 13 -7.06 -13.54 6.98
N ARG A 14 -8.14 -14.33 6.93
CA ARG A 14 -8.16 -15.68 6.34
C ARG A 14 -8.52 -15.71 4.86
N LEU A 15 -9.12 -14.64 4.34
CA LEU A 15 -9.41 -14.51 2.91
C LEU A 15 -8.11 -14.28 2.11
N PRO A 16 -7.91 -15.01 0.99
CA PRO A 16 -6.77 -14.77 0.12
C PRO A 16 -6.79 -13.32 -0.39
N ALA A 17 -5.62 -12.70 -0.49
CA ALA A 17 -5.49 -11.27 -0.81
C ALA A 17 -6.16 -10.88 -2.15
N GLY A 18 -6.29 -11.81 -3.10
CA GLY A 18 -6.84 -11.54 -4.44
C GLY A 18 -8.31 -11.12 -4.42
N PRO A 19 -9.24 -11.98 -4.00
CA PRO A 19 -10.66 -11.62 -3.90
C PRO A 19 -10.92 -10.48 -2.92
N LYS A 20 -10.08 -10.32 -1.89
CA LYS A 20 -10.16 -9.19 -0.96
C LYS A 20 -9.79 -7.86 -1.62
N LEU A 21 -8.72 -7.84 -2.41
CA LEU A 21 -8.32 -6.68 -3.22
C LEU A 21 -9.40 -6.35 -4.25
N ALA A 22 -9.91 -7.36 -4.95
CA ALA A 22 -11.00 -7.17 -5.91
C ALA A 22 -12.27 -6.64 -5.23
N GLY A 23 -12.67 -7.20 -4.09
CA GLY A 23 -13.83 -6.76 -3.33
C GLY A 23 -13.69 -5.32 -2.82
N LEU A 24 -12.53 -4.98 -2.24
CA LEU A 24 -12.24 -3.61 -1.80
C LEU A 24 -12.17 -2.63 -2.98
N ALA A 25 -11.58 -3.03 -4.11
CA ALA A 25 -11.55 -2.22 -5.33
C ALA A 25 -12.96 -1.99 -5.89
N VAL A 26 -13.81 -3.02 -5.94
CA VAL A 26 -15.22 -2.90 -6.35
C VAL A 26 -15.99 -1.96 -5.42
N VAL A 27 -15.80 -2.09 -4.10
CA VAL A 27 -16.42 -1.17 -3.14
C VAL A 27 -15.90 0.26 -3.35
N ALA A 28 -14.60 0.46 -3.56
CA ALA A 28 -14.03 1.78 -3.84
C ALA A 28 -14.60 2.41 -5.11
N VAL A 29 -14.75 1.62 -6.19
CA VAL A 29 -15.36 2.07 -7.45
C VAL A 29 -16.84 2.38 -7.26
N ALA A 30 -17.58 1.52 -6.55
CA ALA A 30 -18.99 1.75 -6.26
C ALA A 30 -19.20 3.02 -5.43
N VAL A 31 -18.36 3.23 -4.41
CA VAL A 31 -18.34 4.48 -3.62
C VAL A 31 -18.05 5.68 -4.52
N SER A 32 -17.10 5.57 -5.44
CA SER A 32 -16.75 6.67 -6.33
C SER A 32 -17.85 6.99 -7.36
N ALA A 33 -18.60 5.99 -7.82
CA ALA A 33 -19.59 6.13 -8.90
C ALA A 33 -21.00 6.47 -8.39
N PHE A 34 -21.35 6.07 -7.16
CA PHE A 34 -22.72 6.20 -6.65
C PHE A 34 -22.87 7.20 -5.49
N ALA A 35 -21.78 7.64 -4.85
CA ALA A 35 -21.86 8.62 -3.75
C ALA A 35 -21.92 10.06 -4.28
N HIS A 36 -23.04 10.41 -4.91
CA HIS A 36 -23.35 11.77 -5.34
C HIS A 36 -24.37 12.49 -4.44
N ASP A 37 -25.14 11.73 -3.66
CA ASP A 37 -26.12 12.27 -2.72
C ASP A 37 -25.64 12.24 -1.26
N VAL A 38 -26.24 13.10 -0.43
CA VAL A 38 -25.99 13.18 1.01
C VAL A 38 -26.32 11.87 1.73
N TRP A 39 -27.42 11.23 1.32
CA TRP A 39 -27.86 9.93 1.84
C TRP A 39 -26.93 8.80 1.41
N ALA A 40 -26.53 8.78 0.14
CA ALA A 40 -25.61 7.79 -0.39
C ALA A 40 -24.23 7.89 0.29
N SER A 41 -23.71 9.11 0.47
CA SER A 41 -22.40 9.33 1.13
C SER A 41 -22.40 8.92 2.59
N SER A 42 -23.49 9.19 3.31
CA SER A 42 -23.64 8.77 4.70
C SER A 42 -23.77 7.24 4.82
N GLY A 43 -24.52 6.61 3.90
CA GLY A 43 -24.63 5.15 3.81
C GLY A 43 -23.29 4.47 3.52
N VAL A 44 -22.47 5.05 2.64
CA VAL A 44 -21.10 4.60 2.37
C VAL A 44 -20.23 4.66 3.62
N LEU A 45 -20.25 5.78 4.34
CA LEU A 45 -19.45 5.96 5.55
C LEU A 45 -19.81 4.92 6.61
N VAL A 46 -21.12 4.68 6.82
CA VAL A 46 -21.63 3.64 7.71
C VAL A 46 -21.20 2.25 7.23
N GLY A 47 -21.27 1.98 5.92
CA GLY A 47 -20.81 0.73 5.32
C GLY A 47 -19.33 0.45 5.55
N VAL A 48 -18.47 1.48 5.40
CA VAL A 48 -17.03 1.36 5.70
C VAL A 48 -16.80 1.11 7.19
N CYS A 49 -17.50 1.82 8.08
CA CYS A 49 -17.44 1.58 9.52
C CYS A 49 -17.89 0.15 9.89
N ALA A 50 -18.95 -0.36 9.25
CA ALA A 50 -19.41 -1.73 9.42
C ALA A 50 -18.37 -2.74 8.92
N LEU A 51 -17.65 -2.43 7.83
CA LEU A 51 -16.55 -3.25 7.33
C LEU A 51 -15.39 -3.33 8.34
N TYR A 52 -15.07 -2.22 9.02
CA TYR A 52 -14.09 -2.19 10.10
C TYR A 52 -14.53 -3.02 11.32
N ALA A 53 -15.83 -2.96 11.67
CA ALA A 53 -16.40 -3.77 12.72
C ALA A 53 -16.37 -5.27 12.37
N LEU A 54 -16.72 -5.63 11.14
CA LEU A 54 -16.65 -6.98 10.61
C LEU A 54 -15.20 -7.49 10.53
N ALA A 55 -14.25 -6.59 10.23
CA ALA A 55 -12.82 -6.87 10.28
C ALA A 55 -12.28 -7.05 11.72
N ARG A 56 -13.11 -6.84 12.76
CA ARG A 56 -12.75 -6.92 14.19
C ARG A 56 -11.55 -6.06 14.56
N MET A 57 -11.42 -4.89 13.94
CA MET A 57 -10.36 -3.96 14.30
C MET A 57 -10.70 -3.22 15.61
N PRO A 58 -9.70 -2.99 16.49
CA PRO A 58 -9.92 -2.19 17.68
C PRO A 58 -10.26 -0.75 17.27
N TRP A 59 -11.35 -0.20 17.83
CA TRP A 59 -11.85 1.14 17.52
C TRP A 59 -10.78 2.24 17.61
N ARG A 60 -9.75 2.03 18.44
CA ARG A 60 -8.57 2.89 18.60
C ARG A 60 -7.80 3.12 17.29
N VAL A 61 -7.79 2.13 16.39
CA VAL A 61 -7.12 2.26 15.08
C VAL A 61 -7.90 3.19 14.18
N LEU A 62 -9.23 3.05 14.16
CA LEU A 62 -10.11 3.93 13.39
C LEU A 62 -10.05 5.36 13.93
N ALA A 63 -10.06 5.53 15.25
CA ALA A 63 -9.90 6.84 15.89
C ALA A 63 -8.54 7.48 15.58
N ALA A 64 -7.44 6.71 15.61
CA ALA A 64 -6.12 7.21 15.26
C ALA A 64 -6.02 7.62 13.78
N GLU A 65 -6.71 6.91 12.90
CA GLU A 65 -6.76 7.23 11.47
C GLU A 65 -7.55 8.51 11.22
N VAL A 66 -8.77 8.60 11.76
CA VAL A 66 -9.58 9.83 11.70
C VAL A 66 -8.81 11.02 12.28
N TRP A 67 -8.08 10.82 13.38
CA TRP A 67 -7.23 11.85 13.96
C TRP A 67 -6.10 12.31 13.04
N ARG A 68 -5.46 11.39 12.30
CA ARG A 68 -4.47 11.72 11.25
C ARG A 68 -5.11 12.51 10.12
N LEU A 69 -6.33 12.15 9.73
CA LEU A 69 -7.08 12.83 8.67
C LEU A 69 -7.67 14.19 9.09
N ARG A 70 -7.61 14.58 10.37
CA ARG A 70 -8.29 15.80 10.85
C ARG A 70 -7.92 17.05 10.05
N TRP A 71 -6.65 17.21 9.68
CA TRP A 71 -6.21 18.37 8.90
C TRP A 71 -6.75 18.34 7.48
N LEU A 72 -6.78 17.15 6.86
CA LEU A 72 -7.38 16.96 5.55
C LEU A 72 -8.87 17.30 5.58
N VAL A 73 -9.60 16.81 6.57
CA VAL A 73 -11.05 17.05 6.75
C VAL A 73 -11.32 18.54 6.99
N LEU A 74 -10.53 19.19 7.85
CA LEU A 74 -10.69 20.61 8.15
C LEU A 74 -10.40 21.49 6.93
N VAL A 75 -9.30 21.23 6.22
CA VAL A 75 -8.94 22.02 5.04
C VAL A 75 -9.94 21.76 3.92
N LEU A 76 -10.18 20.50 3.55
CA LEU A 76 -11.06 20.15 2.44
C LEU A 76 -12.51 20.55 2.75
N GLY A 77 -13.05 20.12 3.88
CA GLY A 77 -14.42 20.41 4.28
C GLY A 77 -14.66 21.90 4.51
N GLY A 78 -13.72 22.60 5.15
CA GLY A 78 -13.81 24.04 5.36
C GLY A 78 -13.79 24.84 4.05
N PHE A 79 -12.91 24.49 3.12
CA PHE A 79 -12.84 25.17 1.83
C PHE A 79 -14.10 24.92 0.99
N LEU A 80 -14.56 23.67 0.90
CA LEU A 80 -15.79 23.37 0.14
C LEU A 80 -17.03 24.00 0.77
N TRP A 81 -17.06 24.14 2.09
CA TRP A 81 -18.17 24.76 2.79
C TRP A 81 -18.31 26.25 2.45
N VAL A 82 -17.17 26.96 2.39
CA VAL A 82 -17.13 28.39 2.09
C VAL A 82 -17.32 28.67 0.59
N PHE A 83 -16.71 27.87 -0.29
CA PHE A 83 -16.64 28.18 -1.73
C PHE A 83 -17.71 27.50 -2.58
N VAL A 84 -18.33 26.41 -2.13
CA VAL A 84 -19.25 25.61 -2.97
C VAL A 84 -20.63 25.51 -2.33
N SER A 85 -20.75 24.67 -1.29
CA SER A 85 -21.98 24.51 -0.51
C SER A 85 -21.74 23.55 0.66
N PRO A 86 -22.54 23.67 1.75
CA PRO A 86 -22.47 22.73 2.87
C PRO A 86 -22.73 21.27 2.47
N THR A 87 -23.63 21.05 1.51
CA THR A 87 -23.97 19.72 1.01
C THR A 87 -22.84 19.10 0.20
N ALA A 88 -22.24 19.87 -0.72
CA ALA A 88 -21.09 19.41 -1.50
C ALA A 88 -19.85 19.15 -0.63
N ALA A 89 -19.65 19.98 0.41
CA ALA A 89 -18.61 19.77 1.40
C ALA A 89 -18.77 18.42 2.11
N TRP A 90 -19.97 18.13 2.62
CA TRP A 90 -20.24 16.86 3.29
C TRP A 90 -20.03 15.65 2.38
N VAL A 91 -20.63 15.67 1.19
CA VAL A 91 -20.54 14.57 0.21
C VAL A 91 -19.07 14.30 -0.17
N SER A 92 -18.32 15.35 -0.53
CA SER A 92 -16.94 15.18 -0.99
C SER A 92 -16.01 14.77 0.15
N THR A 93 -16.11 15.39 1.32
CA THR A 93 -15.24 15.09 2.45
C THR A 93 -15.51 13.68 3.01
N SER A 94 -16.78 13.29 3.17
CA SER A 94 -17.13 11.94 3.63
C SER A 94 -16.68 10.85 2.65
N ARG A 95 -16.80 11.09 1.33
CA ARG A 95 -16.30 10.17 0.29
C ARG A 95 -14.79 9.99 0.37
N VAL A 96 -14.03 11.08 0.49
CA VAL A 96 -12.56 11.02 0.61
C VAL A 96 -12.15 10.28 1.87
N VAL A 97 -12.79 10.58 3.01
CA VAL A 97 -12.53 9.87 4.28
C VAL A 97 -12.85 8.38 4.14
N ALA A 98 -13.98 8.01 3.54
CA ALA A 98 -14.37 6.63 3.33
C ALA A 98 -13.35 5.86 2.47
N LEU A 99 -12.88 6.46 1.37
CA LEU A 99 -11.87 5.85 0.50
C LEU A 99 -10.52 5.67 1.20
N ILE A 100 -10.09 6.67 1.98
CA ILE A 100 -8.84 6.57 2.74
C ILE A 100 -8.96 5.49 3.83
N LEU A 101 -10.07 5.45 4.57
CA LEU A 101 -10.31 4.39 5.55
C LEU A 101 -10.29 3.02 4.89
N LEU A 102 -10.89 2.87 3.70
CA LEU A 102 -10.92 1.62 2.97
C LEU A 102 -9.50 1.20 2.49
N ALA A 103 -8.69 2.15 2.05
CA ALA A 103 -7.29 1.93 1.70
C ALA A 103 -6.45 1.54 2.93
N SER A 104 -6.60 2.24 4.05
CA SER A 104 -5.89 1.91 5.31
C SER A 104 -6.29 0.54 5.83
N LEU A 105 -7.56 0.14 5.69
CA LEU A 105 -8.03 -1.20 6.03
C LEU A 105 -7.31 -2.26 5.19
N LEU A 106 -7.15 -2.02 3.89
CA LEU A 106 -6.40 -2.91 3.00
C LEU A 106 -4.94 -3.04 3.45
N THR A 107 -4.26 -1.93 3.72
CA THR A 107 -2.86 -1.91 4.15
C THR A 107 -2.64 -2.62 5.48
N LEU A 108 -3.55 -2.44 6.44
CA LEU A 108 -3.46 -3.04 7.77
C LEU A 108 -3.76 -4.55 7.76
N THR A 109 -4.62 -4.99 6.84
CA THR A 109 -5.11 -6.38 6.82
C THR A 109 -4.45 -7.25 5.77
N THR A 110 -3.57 -6.71 4.93
CA THR A 110 -2.90 -7.45 3.85
C THR A 110 -1.38 -7.39 4.02
N ARG A 111 -0.72 -8.55 4.02
CA ARG A 111 0.75 -8.61 4.09
C ARG A 111 1.33 -8.16 2.76
N MET A 112 2.49 -7.51 2.80
CA MET A 112 3.20 -7.08 1.59
C MET A 112 3.52 -8.28 0.67
N GLY A 113 3.90 -9.43 1.25
CA GLY A 113 4.11 -10.67 0.50
C GLY A 113 2.87 -11.19 -0.23
N ASP A 114 1.70 -11.11 0.40
CA ASP A 114 0.44 -11.57 -0.19
C ASP A 114 -0.02 -10.63 -1.32
N LEU A 115 0.13 -9.31 -1.14
CA LEU A 115 -0.10 -8.28 -2.17
C LEU A 115 0.73 -8.56 -3.42
N LEU A 116 2.02 -8.83 -3.22
CA LEU A 116 2.96 -9.11 -4.31
C LEU A 116 2.63 -10.44 -5.01
N ALA A 117 2.24 -11.47 -4.27
CA ALA A 117 1.80 -12.75 -4.83
C ALA A 117 0.52 -12.59 -5.68
N THR A 118 -0.44 -11.77 -5.23
CA THR A 118 -1.63 -11.46 -6.02
C THR A 118 -1.34 -10.65 -7.26
N LEU A 119 -0.41 -9.69 -7.18
CA LEU A 119 0.04 -8.92 -8.33
C LEU A 119 0.65 -9.87 -9.38
N ARG A 120 1.55 -10.77 -8.98
CA ARG A 120 2.10 -11.81 -9.87
C ARG A 120 1.00 -12.64 -10.56
N ARG A 121 -0.03 -13.04 -9.82
CA ARG A 121 -1.16 -13.81 -10.38
C ARG A 121 -2.00 -12.99 -11.36
N ALA A 122 -2.18 -11.69 -11.09
CA ALA A 122 -2.92 -10.76 -11.95
C ALA A 122 -2.18 -10.44 -13.26
N LEU A 123 -0.85 -10.58 -13.31
CA LEU A 123 -0.07 -10.40 -14.54
C LEU A 123 -0.10 -11.63 -15.49
N ARG A 124 -0.47 -12.83 -15.01
CA ARG A 124 -0.56 -14.04 -15.85
C ARG A 124 -1.45 -13.93 -17.11
N PRO A 125 -2.63 -13.29 -17.11
CA PRO A 125 -3.45 -13.17 -18.32
C PRO A 125 -2.82 -12.34 -19.44
N PHE A 126 -1.85 -11.47 -19.13
CA PHE A 126 -1.13 -10.67 -20.14
C PHE A 126 -0.24 -11.52 -21.06
N ARG A 127 -0.06 -12.82 -20.78
CA ARG A 127 0.54 -13.81 -21.71
C ARG A 127 -0.05 -13.76 -23.11
N ARG A 128 -1.35 -13.44 -23.22
CA ARG A 128 -2.06 -13.44 -24.50
C ARG A 128 -1.66 -12.29 -25.42
N TRP A 129 -0.91 -11.30 -24.92
CA TRP A 129 -0.45 -10.14 -25.70
C TRP A 129 1.05 -10.19 -26.06
N GLY A 130 1.66 -11.38 -26.04
CA GLY A 130 3.05 -11.56 -26.48
C GLY A 130 4.13 -11.18 -25.46
N VAL A 131 3.74 -10.98 -24.19
CA VAL A 131 4.68 -10.76 -23.08
C VAL A 131 5.27 -12.10 -22.61
N ASP A 132 6.59 -12.18 -22.52
CA ASP A 132 7.29 -13.32 -21.88
C ASP A 132 7.03 -13.28 -20.36
N VAL A 133 6.03 -14.03 -19.94
CA VAL A 133 5.61 -14.08 -18.54
C VAL A 133 6.59 -14.83 -17.66
N ASP A 134 7.44 -15.69 -18.22
CA ASP A 134 8.46 -16.39 -17.44
C ASP A 134 9.59 -15.43 -17.08
N ALA A 135 10.06 -14.61 -18.03
CA ALA A 135 11.00 -13.52 -17.77
C ALA A 135 10.45 -12.47 -16.79
N VAL A 136 9.19 -12.07 -16.95
CA VAL A 136 8.53 -11.10 -16.03
C VAL A 136 8.34 -11.70 -14.63
N ALA A 137 7.92 -12.97 -14.54
CA ALA A 137 7.75 -13.64 -13.25
C ALA A 137 9.10 -13.79 -12.53
N MET A 138 10.17 -14.14 -13.26
CA MET A 138 11.53 -14.20 -12.73
C MET A 138 11.97 -12.83 -12.22
N THR A 139 11.81 -11.77 -13.02
CA THR A 139 12.16 -10.40 -12.65
C THR A 139 11.43 -9.96 -11.38
N ILE A 140 10.12 -10.17 -11.31
CA ILE A 140 9.33 -9.82 -10.12
C ILE A 140 9.75 -10.69 -8.91
N SER A 141 10.08 -11.96 -9.12
CA SER A 141 10.60 -12.84 -8.06
C SER A 141 11.91 -12.31 -7.48
N LEU A 142 12.82 -11.92 -8.36
CA LEU A 142 14.11 -11.36 -8.01
C LEU A 142 13.94 -10.04 -7.25
N VAL A 143 13.18 -9.09 -7.81
CA VAL A 143 12.91 -7.78 -7.18
C VAL A 143 12.39 -7.96 -5.76
N ILE A 144 11.43 -8.86 -5.55
CA ILE A 144 10.83 -9.08 -4.22
C ILE A 144 11.84 -9.63 -3.22
N THR A 145 12.76 -10.48 -3.67
CA THR A 145 13.85 -11.02 -2.85
C THR A 145 14.93 -9.96 -2.59
N MET A 146 15.13 -9.03 -3.52
CA MET A 146 16.13 -7.97 -3.44
C MET A 146 15.71 -6.78 -2.57
N ILE A 147 14.41 -6.46 -2.47
CA ILE A 147 13.90 -5.37 -1.61
C ILE A 147 14.43 -5.46 -0.16
N PRO A 148 14.34 -6.59 0.55
CA PRO A 148 14.86 -6.68 1.92
C PRO A 148 16.40 -6.56 1.99
N VAL A 149 17.12 -7.02 0.96
CA VAL A 149 18.59 -6.94 0.89
C VAL A 149 19.05 -5.48 0.71
N VAL A 150 18.42 -4.74 -0.20
CA VAL A 150 18.71 -3.31 -0.37
C VAL A 150 18.33 -2.52 0.90
N ALA A 151 17.25 -2.91 1.56
CA ALA A 151 16.85 -2.30 2.82
C ALA A 151 17.88 -2.54 3.95
N SER A 152 18.54 -3.71 4.00
CA SER A 152 19.62 -3.96 4.96
C SER A 152 20.87 -3.14 4.66
N PHE A 153 21.26 -2.99 3.39
CA PHE A 153 22.36 -2.09 3.03
C PHE A 153 22.12 -0.66 3.49
N ALA A 154 20.88 -0.18 3.40
CA ALA A 154 20.50 1.13 3.90
C ALA A 154 20.53 1.22 5.43
N SER A 155 20.17 0.18 6.18
CA SER A 155 20.30 0.18 7.65
C SER A 155 21.77 0.17 8.08
N ASP A 156 22.60 -0.68 7.47
CA ASP A 156 24.01 -0.82 7.83
C ASP A 156 24.77 0.48 7.59
N LEU A 157 24.44 1.15 6.48
CA LEU A 157 25.02 2.44 6.15
C LEU A 157 24.59 3.54 7.14
N ARG A 158 23.32 3.54 7.55
CA ARG A 158 22.83 4.50 8.55
C ARG A 158 23.52 4.28 9.89
N ASP A 159 23.73 3.03 10.30
CA ASP A 159 24.40 2.70 11.56
C ASP A 159 25.88 3.05 11.51
N ALA A 160 26.56 2.78 10.39
CA ALA A 160 27.94 3.21 10.18
C ALA A 160 28.10 4.75 10.18
N GLN A 161 27.15 5.48 9.59
CA GLN A 161 27.18 6.96 9.59
C GLN A 161 26.93 7.54 10.98
N ARG A 162 26.00 6.96 11.74
CA ARG A 162 25.76 7.34 13.14
C ARG A 162 26.99 7.12 14.01
N ALA A 163 27.68 5.98 13.86
CA ALA A 163 28.93 5.69 14.58
C ALA A 163 30.04 6.71 14.27
N ARG A 164 30.01 7.32 13.07
CA ARG A 164 30.95 8.35 12.64
C ARG A 164 30.49 9.78 12.96
N ASN A 165 29.42 9.95 13.75
CA ASN A 165 28.77 11.24 14.01
C ASN A 165 28.38 12.02 12.73
N ALA A 166 28.23 11.31 11.61
CA ALA A 166 27.85 11.89 10.33
C ALA A 166 26.32 11.89 10.20
N ARG A 167 25.74 13.03 9.79
CA ARG A 167 24.30 13.10 9.52
C ARG A 167 23.96 12.27 8.29
N VAL A 168 22.92 11.43 8.43
CA VAL A 168 22.33 10.71 7.29
C VAL A 168 21.78 11.75 6.33
N GLY A 169 22.46 11.93 5.20
CA GLY A 169 22.11 12.91 4.18
C GLY A 169 22.40 12.39 2.79
N ILE A 170 22.37 13.27 1.79
CA ILE A 170 22.59 12.94 0.36
C ILE A 170 23.89 12.15 0.13
N ARG A 171 24.91 12.38 0.97
CA ARG A 171 26.19 11.65 0.96
C ARG A 171 26.06 10.13 1.20
N GLY A 172 24.96 9.66 1.80
CA GLY A 172 24.68 8.23 1.95
C GLY A 172 24.12 7.56 0.69
N ILE A 173 23.67 8.32 -0.31
CA ILE A 173 23.05 7.76 -1.50
C ILE A 173 24.10 7.07 -2.39
N VAL A 174 25.26 7.72 -2.59
CA VAL A 174 26.35 7.17 -3.41
C VAL A 174 26.81 5.79 -2.93
N PRO A 175 27.19 5.57 -1.66
CA PRO A 175 27.63 4.25 -1.20
C PRO A 175 26.50 3.21 -1.21
N LEU A 176 25.25 3.61 -0.99
CA LEU A 176 24.11 2.70 -1.13
C LEU A 176 23.95 2.25 -2.59
N LEU A 177 24.04 3.17 -3.54
CA LEU A 177 23.92 2.90 -4.97
C LEU A 177 25.06 1.99 -5.45
N VAL A 178 26.30 2.26 -5.05
CA VAL A 178 27.46 1.40 -5.38
C VAL A 178 27.28 -0.02 -4.82
N ARG A 179 26.85 -0.18 -3.57
CA ARG A 179 26.60 -1.51 -2.99
C ARG A 179 25.46 -2.24 -3.70
N THR A 180 24.41 -1.52 -4.08
CA THR A 180 23.25 -2.08 -4.77
C THR A 180 23.61 -2.51 -6.20
N LEU A 181 24.39 -1.71 -6.93
CA LEU A 181 24.86 -2.04 -8.27
C LEU A 181 25.78 -3.26 -8.26
N ARG A 182 26.79 -3.28 -7.38
CA ARG A 182 27.66 -4.47 -7.23
C ARG A 182 26.87 -5.73 -6.94
N HIS A 183 25.88 -5.64 -6.04
CA HIS A 183 25.02 -6.77 -5.75
C HIS A 183 24.17 -7.21 -6.96
N ALA A 184 23.72 -6.26 -7.78
CA ALA A 184 23.00 -6.57 -9.01
C ALA A 184 23.91 -7.26 -10.04
N ASP A 185 25.16 -6.82 -10.17
CA ASP A 185 26.18 -7.44 -11.02
C ASP A 185 26.46 -8.89 -10.56
N ASP A 186 26.71 -9.09 -9.26
CA ASP A 186 26.95 -10.43 -8.67
C ASP A 186 25.76 -11.38 -8.93
N VAL A 187 24.53 -10.87 -8.82
CA VAL A 187 23.31 -11.63 -9.08
C VAL A 187 23.15 -11.92 -10.57
N GLY A 188 23.49 -10.97 -11.44
CA GLY A 188 23.49 -11.14 -12.90
C GLY A 188 24.46 -12.23 -13.34
N ASP A 189 25.70 -12.17 -12.85
CA ASP A 189 26.74 -13.17 -13.12
C ASP A 189 26.30 -14.56 -12.65
N ALA A 190 25.67 -14.65 -11.47
CA ALA A 190 25.14 -15.90 -10.94
C ALA A 190 23.97 -16.46 -11.77
N LEU A 191 23.11 -15.60 -12.34
CA LEU A 191 22.02 -16.01 -13.22
C LEU A 191 22.54 -16.50 -14.58
N ALA A 192 23.54 -15.82 -15.15
CA ALA A 192 24.22 -16.24 -16.38
C ALA A 192 24.92 -17.59 -16.20
N ALA A 193 25.62 -17.79 -15.08
CA ALA A 193 26.26 -19.07 -14.76
C ALA A 193 25.26 -20.24 -14.59
N ARG A 194 24.00 -19.95 -14.30
CA ARG A 194 22.90 -20.93 -14.19
C ARG A 194 22.14 -21.14 -15.51
N GLY A 195 22.51 -20.43 -16.58
CA GLY A 195 21.86 -20.53 -17.89
C GLY A 195 20.45 -19.92 -17.96
N LEU A 196 20.16 -18.95 -17.08
CA LEU A 196 18.87 -18.25 -17.04
C LEU A 196 18.86 -16.96 -17.87
N VAL A 197 20.02 -16.55 -18.40
CA VAL A 197 20.25 -15.38 -19.25
C VAL A 197 21.21 -15.78 -20.36
#